data_AF-A0A950AER4-F1
#
_entry.id   AF-A0A950AER4-F1
#
_cell.length_a   1.000
_cell.length_b   1.000
_cell.length_c   1.000
_cell.angle_alpha   90.00
_cell.angle_beta   90.00
_cell.angle_gamma   90.00
#
_symmetry.space_group_name_H-M   'P 1'
#
loop_
_entity.id
_entity.type
_entity.pdbx_description
1 polymer ?
#
loop_
_entity_poly.entity_id
_entity_poly.type
_entity_poly.pdbx_seq_one_letter_code
_entity_poly.pdbx_strand_id
1 'polypeptide(L)'
;MDATENWRAIGSKMCVPYWLALKAEALHLADRTSEALDAIKEAEALAERFGERWWCAEMHRLRGVFLTALGTKEAQIDASFSEAIRIAREQKSVSLAKRAEATYAEYRRQKASGSGGRGFRLPLW
;
A
#
# COMPACT_ATOMS: atom_id res chain seq x y z
N MET A 1 31.94 15.46 9.14
CA MET A 1 30.88 14.83 8.34
C MET A 1 30.26 15.93 7.51
N ASP A 2 30.44 15.85 6.19
CA ASP A 2 30.14 16.96 5.29
C ASP A 2 28.64 16.97 4.93
N ALA A 3 28.03 18.14 4.78
CA ALA A 3 26.58 18.29 4.61
C ALA A 3 26.04 17.55 3.36
N THR A 4 26.91 17.29 2.39
CA THR A 4 26.64 16.56 1.14
C THR A 4 26.52 15.04 1.33
N GLU A 5 27.31 14.43 2.22
CA GLU A 5 27.16 13.03 2.60
C GLU A 5 25.86 12.79 3.37
N ASN A 6 25.52 13.73 4.26
CA ASN A 6 24.26 13.66 5.00
C ASN A 6 23.05 13.81 4.07
N TRP A 7 23.11 14.75 3.11
CA TRP A 7 22.05 14.92 2.10
C TRP A 7 21.89 13.71 1.19
N ARG A 8 22.98 13.07 0.73
CA ARG A 8 22.89 11.86 -0.09
C ARG A 8 22.33 10.67 0.70
N ALA A 9 22.73 10.51 1.96
CA ALA A 9 22.22 9.45 2.83
C ALA A 9 20.74 9.67 3.23
N ILE A 10 20.30 10.92 3.35
CA ILE A 10 18.89 11.29 3.62
C ILE A 10 18.06 11.17 2.34
N GLY A 11 18.56 11.68 1.21
CA GLY A 11 17.92 11.59 -0.10
C GLY A 11 17.73 10.15 -0.58
N SER A 12 18.71 9.27 -0.35
CA SER A 12 18.56 7.85 -0.65
C SER A 12 17.52 7.17 0.23
N LYS A 13 17.35 7.60 1.48
CA LYS A 13 16.36 7.08 2.44
C LYS A 13 14.95 7.59 2.16
N MET A 14 14.81 8.82 1.65
CA MET A 14 13.56 9.44 1.17
C MET A 14 12.98 8.78 -0.10
N CYS A 15 13.54 7.67 -0.59
CA CYS A 15 12.90 6.88 -1.64
C CYS A 15 12.75 5.41 -1.23
N VAL A 16 13.29 4.99 -0.07
CA VAL A 16 13.24 3.59 0.37
C VAL A 16 11.81 3.11 0.58
N PRO A 17 10.90 3.88 1.21
CA PRO A 17 9.49 3.47 1.34
C PRO A 17 8.82 3.24 -0.02
N TYR A 18 9.10 4.08 -1.01
CA TYR A 18 8.61 3.91 -2.37
C TYR A 18 9.14 2.63 -3.03
N TRP A 19 10.46 2.38 -2.96
CA TRP A 19 11.06 1.15 -3.51
C TRP A 19 10.56 -0.11 -2.83
N LEU A 20 10.28 -0.07 -1.52
CA LEU A 20 9.67 -1.17 -0.78
C LEU A 20 8.23 -1.43 -1.23
N ALA A 21 7.45 -0.38 -1.52
CA ALA A 21 6.10 -0.54 -2.07
C ALA A 21 6.13 -1.21 -3.46
N LEU A 22 7.06 -0.83 -4.34
CA LEU A 22 7.26 -1.49 -5.63
C LEU A 22 7.73 -2.95 -5.48
N LYS A 23 8.66 -3.21 -4.55
CA LYS A 23 9.09 -4.57 -4.21
C LYS A 23 7.91 -5.41 -3.72
N ALA A 24 7.03 -4.84 -2.90
CA ALA A 24 5.85 -5.53 -2.40
C ALA A 24 4.88 -5.89 -3.54
N GLU A 25 4.65 -4.98 -4.48
CA GLU A 25 3.85 -5.25 -5.68
C GLU A 25 4.43 -6.43 -6.49
N ALA A 26 5.74 -6.41 -6.75
CA ALA A 26 6.43 -7.50 -7.46
C ALA A 26 6.36 -8.84 -6.70
N LEU A 27 6.49 -8.82 -5.37
CA LEU A 27 6.34 -10.02 -4.54
C LEU A 27 4.92 -10.59 -4.62
N HIS A 28 3.90 -9.74 -4.58
CA HIS A 28 2.51 -10.17 -4.71
C HIS A 28 2.23 -10.78 -6.08
N LEU A 29 2.74 -10.17 -7.16
CA LEU A 29 2.65 -10.72 -8.52
C LEU A 29 3.37 -12.07 -8.66
N ALA A 30 4.40 -12.32 -7.86
CA ALA A 30 5.09 -13.60 -7.77
C ALA A 30 4.45 -14.60 -6.77
N ASP A 31 3.19 -14.37 -6.37
CA ASP A 31 2.43 -15.17 -5.40
C ASP A 31 3.05 -15.23 -3.98
N ARG A 32 4.01 -14.35 -3.67
CA ARG A 32 4.67 -14.21 -2.36
C ARG A 32 3.99 -13.15 -1.49
N THR A 33 2.65 -13.22 -1.39
CA THR A 33 1.82 -12.17 -0.78
C THR A 33 2.14 -11.90 0.69
N SER A 34 2.53 -12.91 1.48
CA SER A 34 2.95 -12.71 2.87
C SER A 34 4.19 -11.82 2.97
N GLU A 35 5.17 -12.06 2.10
CA GLU A 35 6.39 -11.24 2.05
C GLU A 35 6.11 -9.83 1.49
N ALA A 36 5.17 -9.71 0.56
CA ALA A 36 4.68 -8.41 0.10
C ALA A 36 4.09 -7.58 1.25
N LEU A 37 3.29 -8.22 2.13
CA LEU A 37 2.72 -7.54 3.29
C LEU A 37 3.80 -7.10 4.28
N ASP A 38 4.84 -7.89 4.49
CA ASP A 38 5.95 -7.50 5.37
C ASP A 38 6.77 -6.34 4.79
N ALA A 39 7.00 -6.33 3.47
CA ALA A 39 7.63 -5.19 2.78
C ALA A 39 6.81 -3.89 2.91
N ILE A 40 5.46 -3.96 2.88
CA ILE A 40 4.61 -2.80 3.14
C ILE A 40 4.72 -2.31 4.58
N LYS A 41 4.72 -3.19 5.57
CA LYS A 41 4.90 -2.78 6.99
C LYS A 41 6.24 -2.08 7.20
N GLU A 42 7.30 -2.57 6.55
CA GLU A 42 8.60 -1.92 6.58
C GLU A 42 8.56 -0.53 5.91
N ALA A 43 7.91 -0.42 4.75
CA ALA A 43 7.73 0.85 4.05
C ALA A 43 6.97 1.88 4.92
N GLU A 44 5.87 1.48 5.55
CA GLU A 44 5.07 2.30 6.46
C GLU A 44 5.90 2.80 7.65
N ALA A 45 6.67 1.90 8.29
CA ALA A 45 7.52 2.27 9.43
C ALA A 45 8.64 3.26 9.04
N LEU A 46 9.23 3.13 7.85
CA LEU A 46 10.25 4.06 7.37
C LEU A 46 9.63 5.40 6.95
N ALA A 47 8.46 5.40 6.31
CA ALA A 47 7.72 6.61 5.95
C ALA A 47 7.36 7.43 7.20
N GLU A 48 6.90 6.77 8.27
CA GLU A 48 6.63 7.42 9.55
C GLU A 48 7.91 8.01 10.17
N ARG A 49 8.99 7.21 10.22
CA ARG A 49 10.27 7.64 10.82
C ARG A 49 10.90 8.83 10.10
N PHE A 50 10.82 8.89 8.77
CA PHE A 50 11.48 9.93 7.97
C PHE A 50 10.52 11.05 7.52
N GLY A 51 9.24 10.97 7.87
CA GLY A 51 8.24 11.98 7.51
C GLY A 51 7.90 12.00 6.01
N GLU A 52 8.26 10.96 5.26
CA GLU A 52 8.02 10.83 3.83
C GLU A 52 6.59 10.35 3.58
N ARG A 53 5.68 11.28 3.25
CA ARG A 53 4.24 10.97 3.22
C ARG A 53 3.69 10.72 1.83
N TRP A 54 4.33 11.21 0.78
CA TRP A 54 3.73 11.34 -0.56
C TRP A 54 3.25 10.03 -1.19
N TRP A 55 3.76 8.87 -0.76
CA TRP A 55 3.34 7.54 -1.25
C TRP A 55 2.56 6.71 -0.23
N CYS A 56 2.30 7.23 0.98
CA CYS A 56 1.60 6.50 2.04
C CYS A 56 0.20 6.01 1.62
N ALA A 57 -0.55 6.80 0.85
CA ALA A 57 -1.86 6.39 0.37
C ALA A 57 -1.78 5.08 -0.44
N GLU A 58 -0.75 4.94 -1.28
CA GLU A 58 -0.56 3.75 -2.10
C GLU A 58 -0.11 2.55 -1.25
N MET A 59 0.71 2.77 -0.22
CA MET A 59 1.09 1.71 0.73
C MET A 59 -0.14 1.09 1.41
N HIS A 60 -1.05 1.93 1.91
CA HIS A 60 -2.29 1.47 2.53
C HIS A 60 -3.22 0.78 1.52
N ARG A 61 -3.28 1.26 0.26
CA ARG A 61 -4.06 0.61 -0.81
C ARG A 61 -3.52 -0.79 -1.08
N LEU A 62 -2.21 -0.94 -1.27
CA LEU A 62 -1.55 -2.22 -1.49
C LEU A 62 -1.72 -3.17 -0.30
N ARG A 63 -1.66 -2.64 0.92
CA ARG A 63 -1.96 -3.40 2.13
C ARG A 63 -3.37 -4.02 2.07
N GLY A 64 -4.38 -3.24 1.69
CA GLY A 64 -5.74 -3.74 1.49
C GLY A 64 -5.83 -4.85 0.44
N VAL A 65 -5.09 -4.73 -0.67
CA VAL A 65 -4.99 -5.78 -1.69
C VAL A 65 -4.41 -7.06 -1.11
N PHE A 66 -3.28 -6.99 -0.41
CA PHE A 66 -2.58 -8.16 0.12
C PHE A 66 -3.37 -8.83 1.24
N LEU A 67 -3.95 -8.03 2.14
CA LEU A 67 -4.84 -8.53 3.19
C LEU A 67 -6.05 -9.27 2.62
N THR A 68 -6.55 -8.83 1.45
CA THR A 68 -7.65 -9.53 0.80
C THR A 68 -7.21 -10.85 0.18
N ALA A 69 -6.09 -10.85 -0.54
CA ALA A 69 -5.52 -12.07 -1.13
C ALA A 69 -5.20 -13.14 -0.07
N LEU A 70 -4.79 -12.71 1.13
CA LEU A 70 -4.56 -13.59 2.28
C LEU A 70 -5.82 -14.04 3.02
N GLY A 71 -7.02 -13.57 2.61
CA GLY A 71 -8.29 -13.94 3.25
C GLY A 71 -8.40 -13.47 4.70
N THR A 72 -7.81 -12.32 5.03
CA THR A 72 -7.84 -11.77 6.38
C THR A 72 -9.22 -11.21 6.75
N LYS A 73 -9.38 -10.79 8.02
CA LYS A 73 -10.65 -10.26 8.53
C LYS A 73 -11.05 -8.99 7.76
N GLU A 74 -12.31 -8.92 7.33
CA GLU A 74 -12.89 -7.77 6.61
C GLU A 74 -12.54 -6.43 7.26
N ALA A 75 -12.67 -6.32 8.59
CA ALA A 75 -12.37 -5.08 9.30
C ALA A 75 -10.94 -4.55 9.04
N GLN A 76 -9.96 -5.42 8.81
CA GLN A 76 -8.58 -5.01 8.51
C GLN A 76 -8.43 -4.56 7.06
N ILE A 77 -9.16 -5.20 6.14
CA ILE A 77 -9.19 -4.84 4.72
C ILE A 77 -9.86 -3.48 4.55
N ASP A 78 -11.06 -3.31 5.11
CA ASP A 78 -11.84 -2.07 5.06
C ASP A 78 -11.07 -0.91 5.70
N ALA A 79 -10.39 -1.14 6.84
CA ALA A 79 -9.55 -0.14 7.48
C ALA A 79 -8.39 0.30 6.57
N SER A 80 -7.72 -0.64 5.89
CA SER A 80 -6.59 -0.32 5.01
C SER A 80 -7.03 0.53 3.82
N PHE A 81 -8.14 0.18 3.16
CA PHE A 81 -8.67 0.99 2.06
C PHE A 81 -9.21 2.36 2.51
N SER A 82 -9.90 2.42 3.64
CA SER A 82 -10.41 3.68 4.20
C SER A 82 -9.26 4.64 4.51
N GLU A 83 -8.17 4.11 5.06
CA GLU A 83 -6.97 4.88 5.36
C GLU A 83 -6.26 5.39 4.11
N ALA A 84 -6.13 4.54 3.07
CA ALA A 84 -5.59 4.96 1.78
C ALA A 84 -6.36 6.15 1.19
N ILE A 85 -7.69 6.10 1.22
CA ILE A 85 -8.57 7.17 0.71
C ILE A 85 -8.42 8.43 1.56
N ARG A 86 -8.42 8.30 2.90
CA ARG A 86 -8.24 9.43 3.83
C ARG A 86 -6.93 10.16 3.54
N ILE A 87 -5.82 9.43 3.48
CA ILE A 87 -4.49 10.00 3.24
C ILE A 87 -4.41 10.64 1.86
N ALA A 88 -4.93 9.99 0.81
CA ALA A 88 -4.92 10.56 -0.53
C ALA A 88 -5.66 11.90 -0.61
N ARG A 89 -6.80 12.01 0.11
CA ARG A 89 -7.58 13.24 0.21
C ARG A 89 -6.84 14.33 1.00
N GLU A 90 -6.19 13.98 2.11
CA GLU A 90 -5.36 14.92 2.88
C GLU A 90 -4.19 15.46 2.08
N GLN A 91 -3.58 14.61 1.26
CA GLN A 91 -2.52 14.98 0.32
C GLN A 91 -3.02 15.78 -0.89
N LYS A 92 -4.35 15.92 -1.04
CA LYS A 92 -5.01 16.53 -2.21
C LYS A 92 -4.62 15.86 -3.53
N SER A 93 -4.31 14.56 -3.49
CA SER A 93 -3.91 13.79 -4.67
C SER A 93 -5.13 13.11 -5.28
N VAL A 94 -5.66 13.70 -6.36
CA VAL A 94 -6.83 13.17 -7.08
C VAL A 94 -6.56 11.79 -7.69
N SER A 95 -5.35 11.56 -8.22
CA SER A 95 -4.98 10.29 -8.83
C SER A 95 -4.94 9.15 -7.81
N LEU A 96 -4.29 9.37 -6.66
CA LEU A 96 -4.21 8.37 -5.60
C LEU A 96 -5.58 8.10 -4.97
N ALA A 97 -6.41 9.13 -4.79
CA ALA A 97 -7.76 8.97 -4.25
C ALA A 97 -8.62 8.10 -5.17
N LYS A 98 -8.65 8.41 -6.48
CA LYS A 98 -9.41 7.63 -7.46
C LYS A 98 -8.97 6.17 -7.54
N ARG A 99 -7.65 5.92 -7.50
CA ARG A 99 -7.09 4.56 -7.53
C ARG A 99 -7.47 3.75 -6.29
N ALA A 100 -7.38 4.36 -5.09
CA ALA A 100 -7.81 3.73 -3.85
C ALA A 100 -9.32 3.45 -3.83
N GLU A 101 -10.15 4.42 -4.23
CA GLU A 101 -11.60 4.27 -4.33
C GLU A 101 -12.00 3.18 -5.34
N ALA A 102 -11.36 3.13 -6.51
CA ALA A 102 -11.64 2.12 -7.53
C ALA A 102 -11.29 0.70 -7.06
N THR A 103 -10.11 0.54 -6.43
CA THR A 103 -9.66 -0.73 -5.86
C THR A 103 -10.61 -1.21 -4.76
N TYR A 104 -11.01 -0.30 -3.86
CA TYR A 104 -11.93 -0.62 -2.78
C TYR A 104 -13.34 -0.95 -3.28
N ALA A 105 -13.83 -0.22 -4.29
CA ALA A 105 -15.11 -0.53 -4.92
C ALA A 105 -15.11 -1.92 -5.55
N GLU A 106 -14.00 -2.32 -6.21
CA GLU A 106 -13.85 -3.68 -6.72
C GLU A 106 -13.84 -4.71 -5.59
N TYR A 107 -13.15 -4.41 -4.47
CA TYR A 107 -13.20 -5.27 -3.29
C TYR A 107 -14.63 -5.54 -2.83
N ARG A 108 -15.42 -4.47 -2.65
CA ARG A 108 -16.80 -4.53 -2.18
C ARG A 108 -17.71 -5.25 -3.17
N ARG A 109 -17.51 -5.06 -4.49
CA ARG A 109 -18.27 -5.76 -5.54
C ARG A 109 -18.05 -7.26 -5.49
N GLN A 110 -16.79 -7.71 -5.53
CA GLN A 110 -16.48 -9.14 -5.53
C GLN A 110 -16.91 -9.81 -4.21
N LYS A 111 -16.84 -9.09 -3.09
CA LYS A 111 -17.39 -9.56 -1.82
C LYS A 111 -18.91 -9.80 -1.90
N ALA A 112 -19.66 -8.83 -2.45
CA ALA A 112 -21.12 -8.93 -2.57
C ALA A 112 -21.56 -10.08 -3.49
N SER A 113 -20.75 -10.46 -4.48
CA SER A 113 -21.02 -11.59 -5.37
C SER A 113 -20.71 -12.97 -4.78
N GLY A 114 -20.25 -13.06 -3.52
CA GLY A 114 -20.05 -14.36 -2.85
C GLY A 114 -18.83 -15.15 -3.33
N SER A 115 -17.92 -14.57 -4.11
CA SER A 115 -16.66 -15.18 -4.54
C SER A 115 -15.61 -15.27 -3.41
N GLY A 116 -16.04 -15.34 -2.14
CA GLY A 116 -15.24 -15.26 -0.92
C GLY A 116 -14.40 -16.51 -0.60
N GLY A 117 -13.96 -17.25 -1.62
CA GLY A 117 -12.98 -18.34 -1.48
C GLY A 117 -11.57 -17.88 -1.86
N ARG A 118 -10.55 -18.54 -1.27
CA ARG A 118 -9.12 -18.37 -1.60
C ARG A 118 -8.91 -18.19 -3.10
N GLY A 119 -8.34 -17.05 -3.52
CA GLY A 119 -8.11 -16.71 -4.93
C GLY A 119 -8.47 -15.28 -5.35
N PHE A 120 -8.79 -14.41 -4.39
CA PHE A 120 -9.12 -13.01 -4.66
C PHE A 120 -7.89 -12.22 -5.14
N ARG A 121 -7.94 -11.66 -6.35
CA ARG A 121 -6.87 -10.80 -6.87
C ARG A 121 -7.48 -9.46 -7.28
N LEU A 122 -7.14 -8.42 -6.51
CA LEU A 122 -7.50 -7.06 -6.88
C LEU A 122 -6.52 -6.52 -7.91
N PRO A 123 -6.99 -5.56 -8.72
CA PRO A 123 -6.11 -4.85 -9.62
C PRO A 123 -5.02 -4.06 -8.91
N LEU A 124 -3.86 -4.00 -9.56
CA LEU A 124 -2.72 -3.16 -9.18
C LEU A 124 -2.61 -1.89 -10.05
N TRP A 125 -3.62 -1.57 -10.86
CA TRP A 125 -3.70 -0.33 -11.65
C TRP A 125 -4.45 0.79 -10.93
#